data_AF-A0ABD2NU26-F1
#
_entry.id   AF-A0ABD2NU26-F1
#
_cell.length_a   1.000
_cell.length_b   1.000
_cell.length_c   1.000
_cell.angle_alpha   90.00
_cell.angle_beta   90.00
_cell.angle_gamma   90.00
#
_symmetry.space_group_name_H-M   'P 1'
#
loop_
_entity.id
_entity.type
_entity.pdbx_description
1 polymer ?
#
loop_
_entity_poly.entity_id
_entity_poly.type
_entity_poly.pdbx_seq_one_letter_code
_entity_poly.pdbx_strand_id
1 'polypeptide(L)'
;MLQFVFVNSLLIKEEVMRKLLNNALLAILASSLYENTVLPVHRHSRIEFCKKQTLDLMPDITNYLYKKLTLTEELTDQTEVVETMFNQLKKKFDESSQNLEEIDDESSAKKKINGIKLAMFRNNDTSTEIGLLNTSYAVLELDHNDYLYNFFNLMEFRRKIYFSLQGVEVTAENMFRHFVDVRGEEPVTFHSSDIVCIPYGLIKKVTKELPPYVTLAQVGFPLAKIIGHAINSIRIQNQRNDFTNSSDIKQEMVFSNPIYFGEFELSSFTV
;
A
#
# COMPACT_ATOMS: atom_id res chain seq x y z
N MET A 1 -32.93 -13.00 -40.37
CA MET A 1 -31.68 -12.59 -41.06
C MET A 1 -30.91 -11.52 -40.28
N LEU A 2 -31.56 -10.48 -39.72
CA LEU A 2 -30.90 -9.44 -38.90
C LEU A 2 -30.29 -9.93 -37.56
N GLN A 3 -30.91 -10.91 -36.88
CA GLN A 3 -30.33 -11.48 -35.65
C GLN A 3 -28.99 -12.21 -35.88
N PHE A 4 -28.79 -12.83 -37.04
CA PHE A 4 -27.57 -13.58 -37.36
C PHE A 4 -26.37 -12.65 -37.61
N VAL A 5 -26.61 -11.47 -38.20
CA VAL A 5 -25.56 -10.47 -38.45
C VAL A 5 -25.12 -9.81 -37.14
N PHE A 6 -26.02 -9.61 -36.19
CA PHE A 6 -25.70 -9.02 -34.89
C PHE A 6 -24.87 -9.98 -34.01
N VAL A 7 -25.21 -11.27 -34.01
CA VAL A 7 -24.45 -12.30 -33.27
C VAL A 7 -23.06 -12.50 -33.88
N ASN A 8 -22.92 -12.53 -35.21
CA ASN A 8 -21.61 -12.61 -35.87
C ASN A 8 -20.76 -11.36 -35.65
N SER A 9 -21.36 -10.17 -35.64
CA SER A 9 -20.69 -8.90 -35.29
C SER A 9 -20.17 -8.91 -33.84
N LEU A 10 -20.95 -9.43 -32.90
CA LEU A 10 -20.55 -9.56 -31.50
C LEU A 10 -19.42 -10.58 -31.31
N LEU A 11 -19.49 -11.74 -31.97
CA LEU A 11 -18.45 -12.77 -31.91
C LEU A 11 -17.12 -12.29 -32.51
N ILE A 12 -17.16 -11.55 -33.63
CA ILE A 12 -15.96 -10.96 -34.24
C ILE A 12 -15.36 -9.90 -33.29
N LYS A 13 -16.18 -9.07 -32.64
CA LYS A 13 -15.71 -8.11 -31.63
C LYS A 13 -15.08 -8.80 -30.43
N GLU A 14 -15.66 -9.89 -29.94
CA GLU A 14 -15.13 -10.65 -28.80
C GLU A 14 -13.79 -11.32 -29.14
N GLU A 15 -13.66 -11.90 -30.33
CA GLU A 15 -12.40 -12.51 -30.79
C GLU A 15 -11.28 -11.48 -30.98
N VAL A 16 -11.61 -10.31 -31.56
CA VAL A 16 -10.67 -9.20 -31.69
C VAL A 16 -10.24 -8.67 -30.32
N MET A 17 -11.17 -8.49 -29.38
CA MET A 17 -10.88 -8.07 -28.01
C MET A 17 -10.00 -9.11 -27.28
N ARG A 18 -10.26 -10.40 -27.47
CA ARG A 18 -9.43 -11.48 -26.88
C ARG A 18 -8.00 -11.45 -27.44
N LYS A 19 -7.82 -11.26 -28.75
CA LYS A 19 -6.48 -11.14 -29.37
C LYS A 19 -5.74 -9.90 -28.88
N LEU A 20 -6.42 -8.76 -28.80
CA LEU A 20 -5.85 -7.52 -28.26
C LEU A 20 -5.43 -7.69 -26.80
N LEU A 21 -6.27 -8.30 -25.97
CA LEU A 21 -5.96 -8.61 -24.58
C LEU A 21 -4.75 -9.55 -24.48
N ASN A 22 -4.72 -10.62 -25.27
CA ASN A 22 -3.59 -11.56 -25.27
C ASN A 22 -2.28 -10.86 -25.67
N ASN A 23 -2.30 -10.02 -26.69
CA ASN A 23 -1.12 -9.27 -27.11
C ASN A 23 -0.67 -8.26 -26.04
N ALA A 24 -1.61 -7.59 -25.37
CA ALA A 24 -1.30 -6.71 -24.26
C ALA A 24 -0.68 -7.47 -23.08
N LEU A 25 -1.23 -8.65 -22.73
CA LEU A 25 -0.69 -9.51 -21.68
C LEU A 25 0.71 -10.03 -22.02
N LEU A 26 0.94 -10.40 -23.29
CA LEU A 26 2.25 -10.81 -23.78
C LEU A 26 3.26 -9.65 -23.74
N ALA A 27 2.84 -8.44 -24.11
CA ALA A 27 3.70 -7.26 -24.03
C ALA A 27 4.05 -6.91 -22.58
N ILE A 28 3.09 -6.97 -21.66
CA ILE A 28 3.32 -6.78 -20.22
C ILE A 28 4.29 -7.84 -19.70
N LEU A 29 4.07 -9.11 -20.04
CA LEU A 29 4.95 -10.21 -19.63
C LEU A 29 6.37 -10.03 -20.19
N ALA A 30 6.51 -9.69 -21.47
CA ALA A 30 7.80 -9.46 -22.11
C ALA A 30 8.53 -8.26 -21.49
N SER A 31 7.82 -7.17 -21.17
CA SER A 31 8.37 -6.02 -20.47
C SER A 31 8.87 -6.42 -19.08
N SER A 32 8.05 -7.12 -18.29
CA SER A 32 8.45 -7.61 -16.98
C SER A 32 9.66 -8.55 -17.07
N LEU A 33 9.72 -9.43 -18.06
CA LEU A 33 10.89 -10.28 -18.27
C LEU A 33 12.13 -9.45 -18.59
N TYR A 34 12.04 -8.51 -19.54
CA TYR A 34 13.15 -7.65 -19.91
C TYR A 34 13.68 -6.83 -18.73
N GLU A 35 12.79 -6.23 -17.94
CA GLU A 35 13.16 -5.48 -16.73
C GLU A 35 13.86 -6.34 -15.70
N ASN A 36 13.45 -7.60 -15.58
CA ASN A 36 13.96 -8.52 -14.57
C ASN A 36 15.16 -9.35 -15.03
N THR A 37 15.43 -9.49 -16.33
CA THR A 37 16.55 -10.31 -16.83
C THR A 37 17.64 -9.51 -17.52
N VAL A 38 17.32 -8.34 -18.09
CA VAL A 38 18.25 -7.58 -18.95
C VAL A 38 18.71 -6.27 -18.29
N LEU A 39 17.79 -5.44 -17.79
CA LEU A 39 18.13 -4.16 -17.16
C LEU A 39 19.09 -4.20 -15.94
N PRO A 40 19.07 -5.23 -15.07
CA PRO A 40 19.88 -5.23 -13.85
C PRO A 40 21.39 -5.19 -14.11
N VAL A 41 21.83 -5.66 -15.28
CA VAL A 41 23.24 -5.75 -15.68
C VAL A 41 23.92 -4.36 -15.72
N HIS A 42 23.15 -3.27 -15.83
CA HIS A 42 23.72 -1.93 -16.07
C HIS A 42 23.55 -0.93 -14.93
N ARG A 43 22.74 -1.18 -13.90
CA ARG A 43 22.38 -0.12 -12.91
C ARG A 43 22.54 -0.50 -11.43
N HIS A 44 22.58 -1.79 -11.09
CA HIS A 44 22.61 -2.22 -9.68
C HIS A 44 23.56 -3.41 -9.48
N SER A 45 24.05 -3.59 -8.25
CA SER A 45 24.79 -4.81 -7.90
C SER A 45 23.87 -6.03 -8.04
N ARG A 46 24.43 -7.19 -8.38
CA ARG A 46 23.69 -8.46 -8.45
C ARG A 46 22.93 -8.76 -7.15
N ILE A 47 23.52 -8.38 -6.01
CA ILE A 47 22.93 -8.57 -4.69
C ILE A 47 21.66 -7.71 -4.53
N GLU A 48 21.73 -6.42 -4.87
CA GLU A 48 20.56 -5.53 -4.78
C GLU A 48 19.45 -5.97 -5.74
N PHE A 49 19.82 -6.48 -6.92
CA PHE A 49 18.87 -7.07 -7.84
C PHE A 49 18.16 -8.29 -7.23
N CYS A 50 18.91 -9.28 -6.73
CA CYS A 50 18.32 -10.47 -6.11
C CYS A 50 17.47 -10.10 -4.89
N LYS A 51 17.92 -9.14 -4.08
CA LYS A 51 17.17 -8.65 -2.93
C LYS A 51 15.83 -8.05 -3.35
N LYS A 52 15.83 -7.18 -4.36
CA LYS A 52 14.60 -6.60 -4.92
C LYS A 52 13.66 -7.68 -5.45
N GLN A 53 14.18 -8.65 -6.21
CA GLN A 53 13.37 -9.76 -6.71
C GLN A 53 12.72 -10.59 -5.60
N THR A 54 13.48 -10.93 -4.55
CA THR A 54 12.95 -11.68 -3.40
C THR A 54 11.82 -10.92 -2.72
N LEU A 55 11.96 -9.60 -2.54
CA LEU A 55 10.92 -8.76 -1.96
C LEU A 55 9.66 -8.71 -2.81
N ASP A 56 9.83 -8.57 -4.11
CA ASP A 56 8.71 -8.53 -5.03
C ASP A 56 8.02 -9.90 -5.08
N LEU A 57 8.76 -10.99 -5.28
CA LEU A 57 8.19 -12.32 -5.51
C LEU A 57 7.73 -13.04 -4.22
N MET A 58 8.36 -12.76 -3.09
CA MET A 58 8.13 -13.43 -1.81
C MET A 58 8.11 -12.40 -0.65
N PRO A 59 7.12 -11.48 -0.66
CA PRO A 59 7.05 -10.42 0.34
C PRO A 59 6.86 -10.96 1.76
N ASP A 60 6.06 -12.01 1.95
CA ASP A 60 5.78 -12.60 3.26
C ASP A 60 6.98 -13.32 3.88
N ILE A 61 7.76 -14.08 3.08
CA ILE A 61 9.06 -14.61 3.52
C ILE A 61 9.98 -13.48 3.92
N THR A 62 10.04 -12.42 3.11
CA THR A 62 10.94 -11.31 3.43
C THR A 62 10.51 -10.61 4.71
N ASN A 63 9.21 -10.40 4.90
CA ASN A 63 8.65 -9.81 6.13
C ASN A 63 8.98 -10.68 7.35
N TYR A 64 8.88 -12.01 7.22
CA TYR A 64 9.29 -12.94 8.26
C TYR A 64 10.78 -12.88 8.59
N LEU A 65 11.65 -12.83 7.58
CA LEU A 65 13.09 -12.72 7.81
C LEU A 65 13.44 -11.40 8.51
N TYR A 66 12.81 -10.29 8.11
CA TYR A 66 12.99 -9.01 8.77
C TYR A 66 12.51 -9.02 10.22
N LYS A 67 11.37 -9.66 10.54
CA LYS A 67 10.93 -9.88 11.93
C LYS A 67 11.98 -10.58 12.75
N LYS A 68 12.47 -11.70 12.24
CA LYS A 68 13.39 -12.59 12.96
C LYS A 68 14.74 -11.93 13.23
N LEU A 69 15.18 -11.02 12.36
CA LEU A 69 16.44 -10.30 12.51
C LEU A 69 16.35 -9.09 13.44
N THR A 70 15.15 -8.64 13.77
CA THR A 70 14.94 -7.47 14.64
C THR A 70 14.79 -7.88 16.10
N LEU A 71 15.39 -7.09 17.02
CA LEU A 71 15.20 -7.27 18.45
C LEU A 71 13.75 -7.00 18.84
N THR A 72 13.08 -8.02 19.35
CA THR A 72 11.64 -8.04 19.64
C THR A 72 11.22 -6.93 20.62
N GLU A 73 12.05 -6.62 21.62
CA GLU A 73 11.78 -5.57 22.61
C GLU A 73 11.81 -4.17 21.99
N GLU A 74 12.86 -3.84 21.24
CA GLU A 74 13.00 -2.53 20.56
C GLU A 74 11.85 -2.26 19.60
N LEU A 75 11.46 -3.28 18.83
CA LEU A 75 10.33 -3.17 17.91
C LEU A 75 9.02 -2.86 18.66
N THR A 76 8.79 -3.47 19.82
CA THR A 76 7.58 -3.21 20.62
C THR A 76 7.51 -1.74 21.02
N ASP A 77 8.59 -1.23 21.65
CA ASP A 77 8.68 0.16 22.08
C ASP A 77 8.47 1.13 20.90
N GLN A 78 9.14 0.88 19.77
CA GLN A 78 9.02 1.71 18.58
C GLN A 78 7.60 1.71 18.00
N THR A 79 6.97 0.53 17.93
CA THR A 79 5.59 0.42 17.44
C THR A 79 4.60 1.17 18.32
N GLU A 80 4.77 1.12 19.64
CA GLU A 80 3.92 1.85 20.59
C GLU A 80 4.06 3.37 20.42
N VAL A 81 5.28 3.87 20.21
CA VAL A 81 5.52 5.30 19.93
C VAL A 81 4.83 5.73 18.63
N VAL A 82 4.95 4.94 17.56
CA VAL A 82 4.29 5.22 16.28
C VAL A 82 2.76 5.20 16.42
N GLU A 83 2.21 4.22 17.13
CA GLU A 83 0.77 4.10 17.37
C GLU A 83 0.23 5.27 18.20
N THR A 84 0.95 5.66 19.24
CA THR A 84 0.62 6.83 20.07
C THR A 84 0.63 8.10 19.23
N MET A 85 1.68 8.32 18.43
CA MET A 85 1.80 9.47 17.53
C MET A 85 0.67 9.52 16.51
N PHE A 86 0.33 8.37 15.90
CA PHE A 86 -0.78 8.27 14.95
C PHE A 86 -2.12 8.65 15.60
N ASN A 87 -2.40 8.16 16.82
CA ASN A 87 -3.62 8.46 17.54
C ASN A 87 -3.70 9.93 17.97
N GLN A 88 -2.59 10.52 18.41
CA GLN A 88 -2.49 11.95 18.72
C GLN A 88 -2.75 12.81 17.48
N LEU A 89 -2.17 12.44 16.33
CA LEU A 89 -2.43 13.11 15.05
C LEU A 89 -3.90 13.01 14.68
N LYS A 90 -4.52 11.81 14.73
CA LYS A 90 -5.96 11.64 14.45
C LYS A 90 -6.81 12.57 15.31
N LYS A 91 -6.52 12.66 16.61
CA LYS A 91 -7.22 13.56 17.53
C LYS A 91 -7.04 15.03 17.13
N LYS A 92 -5.82 15.45 16.78
CA LYS A 92 -5.55 16.83 16.34
C LYS A 92 -6.23 17.16 15.01
N PHE A 93 -6.30 16.22 14.07
CA PHE A 93 -7.06 16.39 12.83
C PHE A 93 -8.57 16.47 13.10
N ASP A 94 -9.11 15.68 14.02
CA ASP A 94 -10.52 15.78 14.44
C ASP A 94 -10.81 17.16 15.06
N GLU A 95 -9.99 17.60 16.03
CA GLU A 95 -10.08 18.94 16.64
C GLU A 95 -9.97 20.06 15.59
N SER A 96 -9.03 19.96 14.64
CA SER A 96 -8.86 20.95 13.58
C SER A 96 -10.02 20.94 12.58
N SER A 97 -10.65 19.80 12.33
CA SER A 97 -11.78 19.71 11.39
C SER A 97 -13.03 20.43 11.88
N GLN A 98 -13.22 20.52 13.20
CA GLN A 98 -14.33 21.24 13.83
C GLN A 98 -14.20 22.78 13.66
N ASN A 99 -12.97 23.26 13.47
CA ASN A 99 -12.67 24.69 13.35
C ASN A 99 -12.65 25.19 11.89
N LEU A 100 -12.83 24.29 10.91
CA LEU A 100 -12.82 24.67 9.49
C LEU A 100 -14.25 24.98 9.03
N GLU A 101 -14.52 26.26 8.78
CA GLU A 101 -15.80 26.75 8.22
C GLU A 101 -16.13 26.14 6.85
N GLU A 102 -15.15 25.53 6.16
CA GLU A 102 -15.27 25.00 4.79
C GLU A 102 -15.65 23.51 4.70
N ILE A 103 -15.93 22.82 5.81
CA ILE A 103 -16.34 21.40 5.78
C ILE A 103 -17.86 21.33 5.95
N ASP A 104 -18.58 21.21 4.82
CA ASP A 104 -20.05 21.12 4.78
C ASP A 104 -20.63 19.91 5.55
N ASP A 105 -19.82 18.86 5.80
CA ASP A 105 -20.22 17.66 6.54
C ASP A 105 -19.14 17.22 7.53
N GLU A 106 -19.08 17.92 8.67
CA GLU A 106 -18.20 17.63 9.82
C GLU A 106 -18.34 16.17 10.30
N SER A 107 -19.56 15.62 10.27
CA SER A 107 -19.85 14.25 10.68
C SER A 107 -19.17 13.22 9.76
N SER A 108 -19.16 13.46 8.45
CA SER A 108 -18.45 12.61 7.48
C SER A 108 -16.92 12.63 7.68
N ALA A 109 -16.34 13.82 7.89
CA ALA A 109 -14.91 13.98 8.11
C ALA A 109 -14.47 13.25 9.38
N LYS A 110 -15.20 13.46 10.48
CA LYS A 110 -14.96 12.78 11.76
C LYS A 110 -15.09 11.26 11.65
N LYS A 111 -16.12 10.77 10.96
CA LYS A 111 -16.32 9.34 10.72
C LYS A 111 -15.17 8.75 9.91
N LYS A 112 -14.69 9.47 8.88
CA LYS A 112 -13.55 9.04 8.07
C LYS A 112 -12.27 8.99 8.88
N ILE A 113 -11.91 10.08 9.58
CA ILE A 113 -10.70 10.15 10.42
C ILE A 113 -10.68 9.00 11.42
N ASN A 114 -11.78 8.82 12.16
CA ASN A 114 -11.90 7.75 13.14
C ASN A 114 -11.87 6.35 12.51
N GLY A 115 -12.43 6.21 11.31
CA GLY A 115 -12.42 4.97 10.52
C GLY A 115 -11.05 4.56 9.98
N ILE A 116 -10.06 5.45 9.92
CA ILE A 116 -8.71 5.10 9.48
C ILE A 116 -8.09 4.11 10.47
N LYS A 117 -7.78 2.91 10.00
CA LYS A 117 -7.13 1.83 10.73
C LYS A 117 -5.63 1.86 10.47
N LEU A 118 -4.86 1.69 11.54
CA LEU A 118 -3.41 1.53 11.46
C LEU A 118 -3.06 0.05 11.36
N ALA A 119 -2.23 -0.28 10.39
CA ALA A 119 -1.66 -1.59 10.18
C ALA A 119 -0.14 -1.46 10.31
N MET A 120 0.45 -2.24 11.19
CA MET A 120 1.89 -2.26 11.33
C MET A 120 2.33 -3.63 11.80
N PHE A 121 3.62 -3.86 11.67
CA PHE A 121 4.22 -5.11 12.07
C PHE A 121 4.24 -5.24 13.59
N ARG A 122 3.65 -6.31 14.15
CA ARG A 122 3.64 -6.60 15.59
C ARG A 122 4.28 -7.95 15.89
N ASN A 123 4.82 -8.08 17.10
CA ASN A 123 5.48 -9.31 17.53
C ASN A 123 4.54 -10.52 17.57
N ASN A 124 3.27 -10.29 17.86
CA ASN A 124 2.26 -11.35 17.98
C ASN A 124 1.56 -11.67 16.64
N ASP A 125 2.00 -11.09 15.52
CA ASP A 125 1.36 -11.33 14.23
C ASP A 125 1.63 -12.76 13.74
N THR A 126 0.55 -13.54 13.72
CA THR A 126 0.54 -14.96 13.31
C THR A 126 0.82 -15.13 11.82
N SER A 127 0.53 -14.12 10.98
CA SER A 127 0.86 -14.12 9.54
C SER A 127 2.33 -14.30 9.20
N THR A 128 3.22 -14.23 10.19
CA THR A 128 4.65 -14.46 10.05
C THR A 128 5.13 -15.72 10.77
N GLU A 129 4.24 -16.63 11.14
CA GLU A 129 4.64 -17.92 11.69
C GLU A 129 5.25 -18.82 10.60
N ILE A 130 6.38 -19.44 10.95
CA ILE A 130 7.10 -20.35 10.05
C ILE A 130 6.20 -21.51 9.56
N GLY A 131 5.22 -21.95 10.37
CA GLY A 131 4.29 -23.01 10.00
C GLY A 131 3.38 -22.65 8.83
N LEU A 132 2.87 -21.41 8.81
CA LEU A 132 2.06 -20.90 7.70
C LEU A 132 2.91 -20.77 6.43
N LEU A 133 4.12 -20.22 6.54
CA LEU A 133 5.03 -20.10 5.39
C LEU A 133 5.41 -21.47 4.83
N ASN A 134 5.77 -22.43 5.67
CA ASN A 134 6.09 -23.79 5.22
C ASN A 134 4.93 -24.42 4.46
N THR A 135 3.69 -24.22 4.93
CA THR A 135 2.49 -24.75 4.27
C THR A 135 2.24 -24.03 2.94
N SER A 136 2.33 -22.70 2.92
CA SER A 136 2.11 -21.89 1.70
C SER A 136 3.13 -22.24 0.61
N TYR A 137 4.40 -22.44 0.98
CA TYR A 137 5.50 -22.68 0.04
C TYR A 137 5.80 -24.17 -0.21
N ALA A 138 5.09 -25.11 0.43
CA ALA A 138 5.32 -26.55 0.27
C ALA A 138 5.14 -27.05 -1.17
N VAL A 139 4.31 -26.37 -1.95
CA VAL A 139 4.01 -26.72 -3.35
C VAL A 139 5.02 -26.15 -4.35
N LEU A 140 5.97 -25.34 -3.88
CA LEU A 140 6.92 -24.64 -4.72
C LEU A 140 8.19 -25.48 -4.90
N GLU A 141 8.41 -25.97 -6.11
CA GLU A 141 9.65 -26.65 -6.47
C GLU A 141 10.61 -25.64 -7.12
N LEU A 142 11.76 -25.42 -6.46
CA LEU A 142 12.82 -24.55 -6.94
C LEU A 142 14.08 -25.37 -7.26
N ASP A 143 14.67 -25.13 -8.43
CA ASP A 143 15.94 -25.72 -8.86
C ASP A 143 17.08 -24.71 -8.71
N HIS A 144 18.12 -25.04 -7.94
CA HIS A 144 19.29 -24.17 -7.76
C HIS A 144 20.00 -23.78 -9.06
N ASN A 145 19.86 -24.57 -10.13
CA ASN A 145 20.56 -24.35 -11.40
C ASN A 145 19.74 -23.59 -12.45
N ASP A 146 18.43 -23.43 -12.26
CA ASP A 146 17.56 -22.78 -13.24
C ASP A 146 16.85 -21.55 -12.66
N TYR A 147 17.51 -20.40 -12.83
CA TYR A 147 16.95 -19.11 -12.42
C TYR A 147 15.64 -18.78 -13.15
N LEU A 148 15.55 -19.06 -14.46
CA LEU A 148 14.37 -18.67 -15.24
C LEU A 148 13.17 -19.51 -14.83
N TYR A 149 13.34 -20.82 -14.69
CA TYR A 149 12.32 -21.72 -14.17
C TYR A 149 11.81 -21.26 -12.80
N ASN A 150 12.73 -21.01 -11.86
CA ASN A 150 12.38 -20.53 -10.52
C ASN A 150 11.61 -19.20 -10.55
N PHE A 151 12.07 -18.27 -11.38
CA PHE A 151 11.44 -16.96 -11.53
C PHE A 151 10.00 -17.10 -12.04
N PHE A 152 9.75 -17.93 -13.05
CA PHE A 152 8.40 -18.19 -13.56
C PHE A 152 7.51 -18.88 -12.53
N ASN A 153 8.01 -19.90 -11.84
CA ASN A 153 7.27 -20.61 -10.80
C ASN A 153 6.87 -19.65 -9.66
N LEU A 154 7.79 -18.80 -9.22
CA LEU A 154 7.53 -17.79 -8.20
C LEU A 154 6.51 -16.74 -8.66
N MET A 155 6.61 -16.27 -9.90
CA MET A 155 5.61 -15.34 -10.45
C MET A 155 4.22 -15.97 -10.52
N GLU A 156 4.12 -17.22 -10.99
CA GLU A 156 2.85 -17.94 -11.05
C GLU A 156 2.26 -18.14 -9.66
N PHE A 157 3.10 -18.59 -8.71
CA PHE A 157 2.72 -18.78 -7.33
C PHE A 157 2.21 -17.48 -6.69
N ARG A 158 2.92 -16.36 -6.88
CA ARG A 158 2.50 -15.04 -6.40
C ARG A 158 1.15 -14.62 -6.98
N ARG A 159 0.91 -14.86 -8.28
CA ARG A 159 -0.39 -14.57 -8.91
C ARG A 159 -1.50 -15.43 -8.31
N LYS A 160 -1.25 -16.72 -8.04
CA LYS A 160 -2.21 -17.60 -7.36
C LYS A 160 -2.58 -17.07 -5.98
N ILE A 161 -1.61 -16.57 -5.21
CA ILE A 161 -1.87 -15.90 -3.93
C ILE A 161 -2.81 -14.71 -4.14
N TYR A 162 -2.51 -13.79 -5.06
CA TYR A 162 -3.36 -12.62 -5.30
C TYR A 162 -4.78 -12.98 -5.71
N PHE A 163 -4.96 -14.00 -6.56
CA PHE A 163 -6.30 -14.47 -6.91
C PHE A 163 -7.01 -15.18 -5.76
N SER A 164 -6.27 -15.85 -4.87
CA SER A 164 -6.85 -16.48 -3.67
C SER A 164 -7.35 -15.45 -2.64
N LEU A 165 -6.88 -14.20 -2.69
CA LEU A 165 -7.37 -13.10 -1.87
C LEU A 165 -8.71 -12.55 -2.36
N GLN A 166 -9.19 -12.97 -3.54
CA GLN A 166 -10.47 -12.49 -4.06
C GLN A 166 -11.63 -12.98 -3.17
N GLY A 167 -12.41 -12.03 -2.67
CA GLY A 167 -13.54 -12.31 -1.78
C GLY A 167 -13.15 -12.56 -0.31
N VAL A 168 -11.85 -12.55 0.01
CA VAL A 168 -11.35 -12.56 1.39
C VAL A 168 -11.50 -11.15 1.96
N GLU A 169 -11.84 -11.06 3.26
CA GLU A 169 -11.92 -9.78 3.95
C GLU A 169 -10.58 -9.04 3.92
N VAL A 170 -10.62 -7.76 3.56
CA VAL A 170 -9.43 -6.90 3.54
C VAL A 170 -9.06 -6.54 4.97
N THR A 171 -8.13 -7.29 5.53
CA THR A 171 -7.56 -7.01 6.85
C THR A 171 -6.24 -6.23 6.72
N ALA A 172 -5.93 -5.46 7.76
CA ALA A 172 -4.65 -4.77 7.93
C ALA A 172 -3.46 -5.72 7.73
N GLU A 173 -3.54 -6.91 8.33
CA GLU A 173 -2.51 -7.94 8.28
C GLU A 173 -2.30 -8.50 6.87
N ASN A 174 -3.39 -8.83 6.14
CA ASN A 174 -3.30 -9.30 4.76
C ASN A 174 -2.74 -8.23 3.82
N MET A 175 -3.15 -6.97 4.01
CA MET A 175 -2.64 -5.85 3.24
C MET A 175 -1.14 -5.66 3.45
N PHE A 176 -0.72 -5.67 4.71
CA PHE A 176 0.68 -5.55 5.07
C PHE A 176 1.51 -6.71 4.52
N ARG A 177 1.05 -7.95 4.70
CA ARG A 177 1.75 -9.18 4.31
C ARG A 177 2.07 -9.22 2.82
N HIS A 178 1.14 -8.79 1.97
CA HIS A 178 1.19 -9.06 0.53
C HIS A 178 1.50 -7.84 -0.34
N PHE A 179 1.32 -6.63 0.19
CA PHE A 179 1.36 -5.39 -0.61
C PHE A 179 2.28 -4.31 -0.06
N VAL A 180 2.91 -4.52 1.10
CA VAL A 180 3.79 -3.52 1.72
C VAL A 180 5.23 -4.04 1.75
N ASP A 181 6.18 -3.27 1.19
CA ASP A 181 7.60 -3.53 1.37
C ASP A 181 7.99 -3.18 2.81
N VAL A 182 8.40 -4.17 3.60
CA VAL A 182 8.85 -3.96 4.98
C VAL A 182 10.01 -2.99 5.13
N ARG A 183 10.84 -2.82 4.10
CA ARG A 183 11.94 -1.85 4.12
C ARG A 183 11.51 -0.45 3.76
N GLY A 184 10.26 -0.28 3.32
CA GLY A 184 9.69 1.01 2.98
C GLY A 184 9.97 2.01 4.10
N GLU A 185 10.29 3.22 3.70
CA GLU A 185 10.52 4.34 4.62
C GLU A 185 9.34 5.31 4.65
N GLU A 186 8.30 5.01 3.88
CA GLU A 186 7.10 5.82 3.76
C GLU A 186 5.86 4.97 4.07
N PRO A 187 4.83 5.55 4.69
CA PRO A 187 3.62 4.82 4.96
C PRO A 187 2.79 4.62 3.69
N VAL A 188 2.07 3.50 3.61
CA VAL A 188 1.29 3.10 2.44
C VAL A 188 -0.20 3.16 2.79
N THR A 189 -1.01 3.79 1.93
CA THR A 189 -2.46 3.95 2.20
C THR A 189 -3.29 3.14 1.22
N PHE A 190 -4.28 2.41 1.75
CA PHE A 190 -5.28 1.70 0.98
C PHE A 190 -6.63 2.41 1.15
N HIS A 191 -6.90 3.37 0.26
CA HIS A 191 -8.06 4.26 0.36
C HIS A 191 -9.42 3.56 0.28
N SER A 192 -9.51 2.39 -0.35
CA SER A 192 -10.75 1.61 -0.43
C SER A 192 -11.17 0.98 0.90
N SER A 193 -10.22 0.77 1.81
CA SER A 193 -10.43 0.11 3.10
C SER A 193 -10.09 0.98 4.30
N ASP A 194 -9.66 2.23 4.07
CA ASP A 194 -9.19 3.15 5.10
C ASP A 194 -8.09 2.56 5.99
N ILE A 195 -7.17 1.83 5.38
CA ILE A 195 -6.03 1.22 6.08
C ILE A 195 -4.76 2.00 5.74
N VAL A 196 -4.02 2.37 6.77
CA VAL A 196 -2.67 2.94 6.66
C VAL A 196 -1.68 1.90 7.18
N CYS A 197 -0.80 1.43 6.30
CA CYS A 197 0.26 0.49 6.63
C CYS A 197 1.57 1.20 6.90
N ILE A 198 2.19 0.93 8.04
CA ILE A 198 3.49 1.49 8.43
C ILE A 198 4.57 0.43 8.24
N PRO A 199 5.44 0.55 7.22
CA PRO A 199 6.52 -0.41 7.03
C PRO A 199 7.54 -0.33 8.17
N TYR A 200 8.24 -1.44 8.38
CA TYR A 200 9.26 -1.54 9.42
C TYR A 200 10.40 -0.52 9.23
N GLY A 201 10.80 -0.22 7.99
CA GLY A 201 11.81 0.79 7.70
C GLY A 201 11.48 2.18 8.26
N LEU A 202 10.20 2.55 8.30
CA LEU A 202 9.73 3.78 8.94
C LEU A 202 9.73 3.67 10.47
N ILE A 203 9.29 2.54 11.03
CA ILE A 203 9.29 2.29 12.48
C ILE A 203 10.72 2.40 13.05
N LYS A 204 11.71 1.85 12.34
CA LYS A 204 13.12 1.87 12.75
C LYS A 204 13.70 3.28 12.89
N LYS A 205 13.10 4.29 12.25
CA LYS A 205 13.52 5.71 12.41
C LYS A 205 13.22 6.25 13.82
N VAL A 206 12.34 5.59 14.57
CA VAL A 206 12.11 5.87 15.99
C VAL A 206 13.28 5.31 16.79
N THR A 207 14.31 6.12 17.02
CA THR A 207 15.43 5.76 17.90
C THR A 207 15.41 6.62 19.15
N LYS A 208 15.72 6.01 20.29
CA LYS A 208 15.85 6.69 21.59
C LYS A 208 17.01 7.71 21.61
N GLU A 209 17.93 7.63 20.65
CA GLU A 209 19.08 8.52 20.53
C GLU A 209 18.74 9.86 19.89
N LEU A 210 17.63 9.94 19.14
CA LEU A 210 17.23 11.17 18.46
C LEU A 210 16.31 12.02 19.35
N PRO A 211 16.45 13.35 19.30
CA PRO A 211 15.51 14.24 19.98
C PRO A 211 14.07 14.05 19.47
N PRO A 212 13.03 14.17 20.33
CA PRO A 212 11.64 13.90 19.96
C PRO A 212 11.13 14.67 18.73
N TYR A 213 11.57 15.91 18.55
CA TYR A 213 11.20 16.73 17.39
C TYR A 213 11.72 16.15 16.06
N VAL A 214 12.86 15.45 16.07
CA VAL A 214 13.39 14.78 14.88
C VAL A 214 12.50 13.58 14.54
N THR A 215 12.09 12.80 15.54
CA THR A 215 11.16 11.68 15.36
C THR A 215 9.81 12.16 14.83
N LEU A 216 9.28 13.27 15.35
CA LEU A 216 8.06 13.91 14.82
C LEU A 216 8.23 14.35 13.37
N ALA A 217 9.38 14.92 13.00
CA ALA A 217 9.65 15.31 11.62
C ALA A 217 9.80 14.10 10.67
N GLN A 218 10.47 13.03 11.12
CA GLN A 218 10.76 11.85 10.28
C GLN A 218 9.58 10.89 10.16
N VAL A 219 8.77 10.76 11.22
CA VAL A 219 7.67 9.79 11.28
C VAL A 219 6.32 10.49 11.33
N GLY A 220 6.18 11.49 12.20
CA GLY A 220 4.94 12.23 12.38
C GLY A 220 4.48 12.97 11.13
N PHE A 221 5.39 13.63 10.41
CA PHE A 221 5.05 14.35 9.19
C PHE A 221 4.51 13.43 8.07
N PRO A 222 5.16 12.30 7.72
CA PRO A 222 4.57 11.33 6.79
C PRO A 222 3.21 10.79 7.23
N LEU A 223 3.01 10.52 8.52
CA LEU A 223 1.72 10.07 9.05
C LEU A 223 0.64 11.15 8.89
N ALA A 224 0.96 12.38 9.26
CA ALA A 224 0.06 13.53 9.15
C ALA A 224 -0.34 13.78 7.69
N LYS A 225 0.61 13.68 6.76
CA LYS A 225 0.37 13.81 5.32
C LYS A 225 -0.66 12.79 4.84
N ILE A 226 -0.56 11.54 5.26
CA ILE A 226 -1.51 10.49 4.86
C ILE A 226 -2.90 10.72 5.44
N ILE A 227 -3.00 11.07 6.73
CA ILE A 227 -4.29 11.39 7.34
C ILE A 227 -4.93 12.58 6.61
N GLY A 228 -4.16 13.62 6.30
CA GLY A 228 -4.62 14.76 5.51
C GLY A 228 -5.10 14.37 4.11
N HIS A 229 -4.39 13.49 3.41
CA HIS A 229 -4.83 12.97 2.10
C HIS A 229 -6.14 12.18 2.19
N ALA A 230 -6.33 11.39 3.24
CA ALA A 230 -7.58 10.67 3.46
C ALA A 230 -8.77 11.63 3.61
N ILE A 231 -8.58 12.76 4.31
CA ILE A 231 -9.61 13.81 4.44
C ILE A 231 -9.87 14.50 3.09
N ASN A 232 -8.82 14.87 2.34
CA ASN A 232 -8.96 15.49 1.03
C ASN A 232 -9.76 14.65 0.03
N SER A 233 -9.67 13.32 0.13
CA SER A 233 -10.45 12.42 -0.73
C SER A 233 -11.96 12.58 -0.56
N ILE A 234 -12.43 12.92 0.65
CA ILE A 234 -13.85 13.20 0.94
C ILE A 234 -14.29 14.47 0.22
N ARG A 235 -13.48 15.53 0.28
CA ARG A 235 -13.77 16.81 -0.39
C ARG A 235 -13.96 16.60 -1.89
N ILE A 236 -13.09 15.81 -2.52
CA ILE A 236 -13.18 15.50 -3.97
C ILE A 236 -14.44 14.66 -4.28
N GLN A 237 -14.81 13.71 -3.40
CA GLN A 237 -16.02 12.92 -3.59
C GLN A 237 -17.30 13.76 -3.45
N ASN A 238 -17.36 14.64 -2.45
CA ASN A 238 -18.52 15.52 -2.24
C ASN A 238 -18.68 16.52 -3.40
N GLN A 239 -17.59 17.15 -3.85
CA GLN A 239 -17.60 18.01 -5.04
C GLN A 239 -18.09 17.25 -6.29
N ARG A 240 -17.63 16.00 -6.50
CA ARG A 240 -18.11 15.19 -7.64
C ARG A 240 -19.59 14.88 -7.58
N ASN A 241 -20.14 14.60 -6.40
CA ASN A 241 -21.57 14.35 -6.24
C ASN A 241 -22.41 15.61 -6.54
N ASP A 242 -21.90 16.80 -6.20
CA ASP A 242 -22.54 18.06 -6.57
C ASP A 242 -22.48 18.33 -8.08
N PHE A 243 -21.38 17.97 -8.75
CA PHE A 243 -21.26 18.09 -10.21
C PHE A 243 -22.14 17.10 -10.97
N THR A 244 -22.51 15.95 -10.41
CA THR A 244 -23.46 15.03 -11.09
C THR A 244 -24.90 15.55 -11.16
N ASN A 245 -25.23 16.60 -10.41
CA ASN A 245 -26.54 17.28 -10.45
C ASN A 245 -26.55 18.57 -11.30
N SER A 246 -25.41 18.97 -11.87
CA SER A 246 -25.28 20.15 -12.73
C SER A 246 -24.87 19.73 -14.14
N SER A 247 -25.68 20.07 -15.14
CA SER A 247 -25.50 19.71 -16.54
C SER A 247 -24.32 20.38 -17.26
N ASP A 248 -23.45 21.10 -16.55
CA ASP A 248 -22.31 21.81 -17.14
C ASP A 248 -20.98 21.16 -16.74
N ILE A 249 -20.58 20.15 -17.51
CA ILE A 249 -19.25 19.53 -17.40
C ILE A 249 -18.23 20.41 -18.12
N LYS A 250 -17.55 21.27 -17.36
CA LYS A 250 -16.16 21.65 -17.63
C LYS A 250 -15.29 20.94 -16.61
N GLN A 251 -14.57 19.91 -17.06
CA GLN A 251 -13.50 19.29 -16.28
C GLN A 251 -12.34 20.28 -16.15
N GLU A 252 -12.37 21.14 -15.13
CA GLU A 252 -11.13 21.72 -14.62
C GLU A 252 -10.44 20.64 -13.78
N MET A 253 -9.31 20.14 -14.28
CA MET A 253 -8.34 19.46 -13.43
C MET A 253 -7.76 20.50 -12.47
N VAL A 254 -8.43 20.71 -11.35
CA VAL A 254 -7.86 21.43 -10.22
C VAL A 254 -6.73 20.56 -9.69
N PHE A 255 -5.50 20.89 -10.07
CA PHE A 255 -4.33 20.52 -9.28
C PHE A 255 -4.52 21.18 -7.91
N SER A 256 -5.09 20.43 -6.97
CA SER A 256 -5.28 20.86 -5.61
C SER A 256 -3.92 21.23 -5.03
N ASN A 257 -3.71 22.53 -4.79
CA ASN A 257 -2.62 23.01 -3.96
C ASN A 257 -2.65 22.22 -2.62
N PRO A 258 -1.50 21.75 -2.11
CA PRO A 258 -1.47 21.14 -0.79
C PRO A 258 -2.02 22.15 0.22
N ILE A 259 -3.00 21.72 1.02
CA ILE A 259 -3.51 22.50 2.14
C ILE A 259 -2.32 22.77 3.08
N TYR A 260 -1.97 24.05 3.22
CA TYR A 260 -1.08 24.51 4.26
C TYR A 260 -1.84 24.36 5.58
N PHE A 261 -1.59 23.26 6.29
CA PHE A 261 -1.89 23.23 7.72
C PHE A 261 -0.96 24.25 8.37
N GLY A 262 -1.54 25.27 9.01
CA GLY A 262 -0.78 26.31 9.70
C GLY A 262 0.23 25.73 10.70
N GLU A 263 1.18 26.57 11.12
CA GLU A 263 2.29 26.22 12.01
C GLU A 263 1.88 25.22 13.11
N PHE A 264 2.30 23.97 12.93
CA PHE A 264 2.16 22.94 13.96
C PHE A 264 3.04 23.34 15.14
N GLU A 265 2.44 23.85 16.21
CA GLU A 265 3.17 24.09 17.46
C GLU A 265 3.64 22.76 18.07
N LEU A 266 4.93 22.47 17.86
CA LEU A 266 5.66 21.32 18.39
C LEU A 266 5.64 21.23 19.93
N SER A 267 5.23 22.29 20.63
CA SER A 267 5.17 22.37 22.10
C SER A 267 4.08 21.50 22.72
N SER A 268 3.13 21.00 21.94
CA SER A 268 1.98 20.22 22.44
C SER A 268 2.21 18.70 22.51
N PHE A 269 3.35 18.20 22.03
CA PHE A 269 3.73 16.79 22.13
C PHE A 269 4.62 16.57 23.36
N THR A 270 4.00 16.19 24.48
CA THR A 270 4.73 15.55 25.58
C THR A 270 4.73 14.04 25.31
N VAL A 271 5.92 13.50 25.02
CA VAL A 271 6.21 12.05 25.04
C VAL A 271 6.54 11.67 26.47
#